data_AF-A0A1Y3XSH0-F1
#
_entry.id   AF-A0A1Y3XSH0-F1
#
_cell.length_a   1.000
_cell.length_b   1.000
_cell.length_c   1.000
_cell.angle_alpha   90.00
_cell.angle_beta   90.00
_cell.angle_gamma   90.00
#
_symmetry.space_group_name_H-M   'P 1'
#
loop_
_entity.id
_entity.type
_entity.pdbx_description
1 polymer ?
#
loop_
_entity_poly.entity_id
_entity_poly.type
_entity_poly.pdbx_seq_one_letter_code
_entity_poly.pdbx_strand_id
1 'polypeptide(L)'
;MLLQRRTLTHSFIHDLLDIVYSLPSSKDDSYSLQNPAQIHEKLRFNNAYRYMAIIDNHVDDYVRVDEVMKDYPNSEDIVKKLRDMFIVVADFDDEGIPCVGDGDAQLDRIKDNLYDTIVNDAKFDAVNHPAEKIEQFCIALIAYGVSKCKILETPV
;
A
#
# COMPACT_ATOMS: atom_id res chain seq x y z
N MET A 1 29.42 -14.53 -21.44
CA MET A 1 28.16 -13.98 -20.89
C MET A 1 28.50 -13.12 -19.69
N LEU A 2 28.33 -11.80 -19.78
CA LEU A 2 28.52 -10.90 -18.64
C LEU A 2 27.20 -10.88 -17.86
N LEU A 3 27.20 -11.35 -16.61
CA LEU A 3 26.14 -11.01 -15.66
C LEU A 3 26.17 -9.49 -15.48
N GLN A 4 25.20 -8.77 -16.04
CA GLN A 4 24.92 -7.41 -15.58
C GLN A 4 24.57 -7.50 -14.09
N ARG A 5 25.46 -7.01 -13.23
CA ARG A 5 25.09 -6.70 -11.84
C ARG A 5 24.01 -5.62 -11.94
N ARG A 6 22.74 -5.98 -11.73
CA ARG A 6 21.70 -5.00 -11.45
C ARG A 6 22.11 -4.30 -10.15
N THR A 7 22.48 -3.04 -10.23
CA THR A 7 22.70 -2.22 -9.04
C THR A 7 21.33 -2.08 -8.38
N LEU A 8 21.18 -2.59 -7.16
CA LEU A 8 19.96 -2.42 -6.40
C LEU A 8 19.77 -0.92 -6.13
N THR A 9 18.53 -0.44 -6.25
CA THR A 9 18.15 0.95 -5.98
C THR A 9 17.57 1.06 -4.58
N HIS A 10 17.57 2.27 -4.04
CA HIS A 10 16.93 2.56 -2.77
C HIS A 10 15.57 3.25 -2.98
N SER A 11 14.60 2.94 -2.13
CA SER A 11 13.21 3.37 -2.20
C SER A 11 12.74 3.98 -0.88
N PHE A 12 11.98 5.08 -0.98
CA PHE A 12 11.32 5.69 0.19
C PHE A 12 10.24 4.78 0.81
N ILE A 13 9.75 3.78 0.07
CA ILE A 13 8.83 2.77 0.62
C ILE A 13 9.57 1.89 1.65
N HIS A 14 10.84 1.57 1.40
CA HIS A 14 11.69 0.87 2.37
C HIS A 14 11.95 1.74 3.61
N ASP A 15 12.31 3.01 3.43
CA ASP A 15 12.50 3.93 4.57
C ASP A 15 11.21 4.06 5.42
N LEU A 16 10.04 4.08 4.76
CA LEU A 16 8.75 4.13 5.46
C LEU A 16 8.51 2.86 6.29
N LEU A 17 8.84 1.67 5.77
CA LEU A 17 8.77 0.41 6.51
C LEU A 17 9.60 0.47 7.80
N ASP A 18 10.85 0.94 7.68
CA ASP A 18 11.75 1.10 8.83
C ASP A 18 11.16 2.03 9.89
N ILE A 19 10.67 3.20 9.47
CA ILE A 19 10.07 4.17 10.40
C ILE A 19 8.85 3.57 11.06
N VAL A 20 7.94 2.97 10.28
CA VAL A 20 6.72 2.34 10.79
C VAL A 20 7.08 1.35 11.87
N TYR A 21 8.00 0.40 11.65
CA TYR A 21 8.31 -0.62 12.67
C TYR A 21 9.32 -0.19 13.75
N SER A 22 9.97 0.97 13.62
CA SER A 22 10.81 1.54 14.68
C SER A 22 10.01 2.15 15.84
N LEU A 23 8.76 2.55 15.59
CA LEU A 23 7.90 3.14 16.62
C LEU A 23 7.49 2.09 17.67
N PRO A 24 7.32 2.47 18.95
CA PRO A 24 6.70 1.58 19.92
C PRO A 24 5.27 1.25 19.46
N SER A 25 4.81 0.02 19.72
CA SER A 25 3.41 -0.34 19.52
C SER A 25 2.54 0.60 20.37
N SER A 26 1.70 1.42 19.74
CA SER A 26 0.72 2.25 20.43
C SER A 26 -0.22 1.34 21.23
N LYS A 27 -0.26 1.51 22.56
CA LYS A 27 -1.19 0.81 23.47
C LYS A 27 -2.54 1.52 23.59
N ASP A 28 -2.89 2.36 22.61
CA ASP A 28 -4.09 3.17 22.70
C ASP A 28 -5.21 2.53 21.87
N ASP A 29 -6.02 1.71 22.54
CA ASP A 29 -7.24 1.09 22.02
C ASP A 29 -8.35 2.13 21.75
N SER A 30 -8.10 3.42 21.97
CA SER A 30 -9.08 4.50 21.73
C SER A 30 -9.07 5.00 20.29
N TYR A 31 -9.14 4.10 19.31
CA TYR A 31 -9.17 4.52 17.92
C TYR A 31 -10.53 5.10 17.51
N SER A 32 -10.52 6.40 17.22
CA SER A 32 -11.54 7.06 16.42
C SER A 32 -11.42 6.56 14.98
N LEU A 33 -12.34 5.67 14.61
CA LEU A 33 -12.63 5.16 13.27
C LEU A 33 -12.69 6.30 12.23
N GLN A 34 -11.55 6.71 11.67
CA GLN A 34 -11.52 7.30 10.34
C GLN A 34 -11.96 6.18 9.38
N ASN A 35 -13.07 6.43 8.71
CA ASN A 35 -14.21 5.52 8.61
C ASN A 35 -13.96 4.28 7.72
N PRO A 36 -13.97 3.03 8.25
CA PRO A 36 -13.96 1.80 7.46
C PRO A 36 -15.03 1.80 6.35
N ALA A 37 -16.14 2.50 6.56
CA ALA A 37 -17.22 2.58 5.59
C ALA A 37 -16.80 3.17 4.23
N GLN A 38 -15.92 4.19 4.20
CA GLN A 38 -15.49 4.79 2.92
C GLN A 38 -14.55 3.85 2.15
N ILE A 39 -13.64 3.19 2.88
CA ILE A 39 -12.76 2.15 2.30
C ILE A 39 -13.62 0.99 1.78
N HIS A 40 -14.59 0.50 2.56
CA HIS A 40 -15.48 -0.61 2.19
C HIS A 40 -16.39 -0.27 1.01
N GLU A 41 -16.93 0.94 0.95
CA GLU A 41 -17.73 1.41 -0.19
C GLU A 41 -16.89 1.39 -1.46
N LYS A 42 -15.67 1.93 -1.39
CA LYS A 42 -14.74 1.94 -2.52
C LYS A 42 -14.32 0.53 -2.95
N LEU A 43 -13.99 -0.35 -2.00
CA LEU A 43 -13.64 -1.74 -2.30
C LEU A 43 -14.80 -2.49 -2.95
N ARG A 44 -16.03 -2.33 -2.45
CA ARG A 44 -17.23 -2.95 -3.05
C ARG A 44 -17.50 -2.43 -4.45
N PHE A 45 -17.38 -1.12 -4.67
CA PHE A 45 -17.55 -0.52 -6.00
C PHE A 45 -16.57 -1.09 -7.02
N ASN A 46 -15.35 -1.44 -6.58
CA ASN A 46 -14.30 -2.00 -7.42
C ASN A 46 -14.20 -3.53 -7.36
N ASN A 47 -15.24 -4.24 -6.90
CA ASN A 47 -15.25 -5.70 -6.81
C ASN A 47 -14.11 -6.32 -5.96
N ALA A 48 -13.55 -5.56 -5.00
CA ALA A 48 -12.42 -5.96 -4.15
C ALA A 48 -12.89 -6.55 -2.79
N TYR A 49 -13.74 -7.57 -2.83
CA TYR A 49 -14.37 -8.11 -1.62
C TYR A 49 -13.39 -8.85 -0.70
N ARG A 50 -12.37 -9.52 -1.27
CA ARG A 50 -11.35 -10.19 -0.46
C ARG A 50 -10.47 -9.16 0.25
N TYR A 51 -10.07 -8.10 -0.43
CA TYR A 51 -9.29 -7.04 0.19
C TYR A 51 -10.06 -6.27 1.27
N MET A 52 -11.40 -6.23 1.23
CA MET A 52 -12.22 -5.73 2.34
C MET A 52 -11.97 -6.54 3.62
N ALA A 53 -12.06 -7.88 3.54
CA ALA A 53 -11.80 -8.76 4.68
C ALA A 53 -10.33 -8.73 5.14
N ILE A 54 -9.38 -8.64 4.20
CA ILE A 54 -7.95 -8.54 4.53
C ILE A 54 -7.68 -7.24 5.29
N ILE A 55 -8.16 -6.09 4.80
CA ILE A 55 -7.93 -4.79 5.45
C ILE A 55 -8.56 -4.75 6.84
N ASP A 56 -9.74 -5.35 7.03
CA ASP A 56 -10.37 -5.47 8.36
C ASP A 56 -9.49 -6.22 9.37
N ASN A 57 -8.67 -7.17 8.93
CA ASN A 57 -7.71 -7.89 9.78
C ASN A 57 -6.43 -7.09 10.06
N HIS A 58 -6.20 -5.98 9.34
CA HIS A 58 -4.97 -5.18 9.37
C HIS A 58 -5.24 -3.70 9.65
N VAL A 59 -6.36 -3.39 10.32
CA VAL A 59 -6.76 -2.01 10.63
C VAL A 59 -5.70 -1.30 11.46
N ASP A 60 -5.12 -1.96 12.46
CA ASP A 60 -4.08 -1.36 13.32
C ASP A 60 -2.80 -1.03 12.53
N ASP A 61 -2.44 -1.87 11.56
CA ASP A 61 -1.29 -1.63 10.68
C ASP A 61 -1.56 -0.42 9.76
N TYR A 62 -2.75 -0.36 9.15
CA TYR A 62 -3.19 0.79 8.32
C TYR A 62 -3.14 2.09 9.10
N VAL A 63 -3.70 2.08 10.30
CA VAL A 63 -3.76 3.21 11.21
C VAL A 63 -2.35 3.75 11.48
N ARG A 64 -1.42 2.87 11.82
CA ARG A 64 -0.02 3.23 12.06
C ARG A 64 0.64 3.85 10.83
N VAL A 65 0.35 3.31 9.64
CA VAL A 65 0.82 3.90 8.38
C VAL A 65 0.20 5.28 8.16
N ASP A 66 -1.11 5.47 8.38
CA ASP A 66 -1.76 6.79 8.23
C ASP A 66 -1.18 7.84 9.19
N GLU A 67 -0.82 7.44 10.42
CA GLU A 67 -0.13 8.31 11.36
C GLU A 67 1.26 8.70 10.86
N VAL A 68 2.11 7.74 10.50
CA VAL A 68 3.47 8.02 10.03
C VAL A 68 3.45 8.86 8.75
N MET A 69 2.50 8.60 7.84
CA MET A 69 2.39 9.32 6.58
C MET A 69 2.03 10.81 6.73
N LYS A 70 1.49 11.25 7.87
CA LYS A 70 1.18 12.68 8.12
C LYS A 70 2.43 13.53 8.20
N ASP A 71 3.48 13.01 8.83
CA ASP A 71 4.73 13.73 9.09
C ASP A 71 5.91 13.23 8.24
N TYR A 72 5.69 12.21 7.41
CA TYR A 72 6.75 11.66 6.56
C TYR A 72 7.10 12.63 5.40
N PRO A 73 8.36 13.11 5.30
CA PRO A 73 8.73 14.13 4.32
C PRO A 73 8.52 13.71 2.86
N ASN A 74 8.67 12.42 2.55
CA ASN A 74 8.52 11.88 1.19
C ASN A 74 7.15 11.22 0.97
N SER A 75 6.14 11.56 1.78
CA SER A 75 4.78 10.99 1.69
C SER A 75 4.14 11.23 0.32
N GLU A 76 4.36 12.40 -0.29
CA GLU A 76 3.84 12.72 -1.62
C GLU A 76 4.43 11.80 -2.71
N ASP A 77 5.73 11.49 -2.63
CA ASP A 77 6.39 10.59 -3.58
C ASP A 77 5.88 9.16 -3.45
N ILE A 78 5.60 8.70 -2.23
CA ILE A 78 4.96 7.40 -1.99
C ILE A 78 3.54 7.38 -2.57
N VAL A 79 2.76 8.44 -2.36
CA VAL A 79 1.40 8.56 -2.92
C VAL A 79 1.41 8.54 -4.45
N LYS A 80 2.33 9.27 -5.09
CA LYS A 80 2.52 9.23 -6.54
C LYS A 80 2.88 7.83 -7.00
N LYS A 81 3.82 7.17 -6.32
CA LYS A 81 4.24 5.81 -6.64
C LYS A 81 3.09 4.80 -6.55
N LEU A 82 2.24 4.89 -5.52
CA LEU A 82 1.05 4.04 -5.40
C LEU A 82 0.05 4.30 -6.54
N ARG A 83 -0.15 5.58 -6.91
CA ARG A 83 -1.00 5.93 -8.06
C ARG A 83 -0.45 5.34 -9.35
N ASP A 84 0.86 5.44 -9.58
CA ASP A 84 1.51 4.88 -10.77
C ASP A 84 1.37 3.36 -10.82
N MET A 85 1.55 2.67 -9.69
CA MET A 85 1.31 1.23 -9.59
C MET A 85 -0.13 0.87 -9.97
N PHE A 86 -1.11 1.65 -9.51
CA PHE A 86 -2.51 1.45 -9.90
C PHE A 86 -2.75 1.70 -11.39
N ILE A 87 -2.22 2.79 -11.95
CA ILE A 87 -2.34 3.10 -13.39
C ILE A 87 -1.79 1.96 -14.26
N VAL A 88 -0.72 1.29 -13.84
CA VAL A 88 -0.14 0.15 -14.59
C VAL A 88 -1.06 -1.08 -14.62
N VAL A 89 -1.90 -1.27 -13.60
CA VAL A 89 -2.77 -2.46 -13.47
C VAL A 89 -4.23 -2.19 -13.80
N ALA A 90 -4.63 -0.92 -13.93
CA ALA A 90 -5.98 -0.51 -14.27
C ALA A 90 -6.24 -0.66 -15.77
N ASP A 91 -7.48 -1.03 -16.09
CA ASP A 91 -8.00 -0.91 -17.45
C ASP A 91 -8.54 0.52 -17.65
N PHE A 92 -8.46 1.04 -18.87
CA PHE A 92 -8.91 2.37 -19.21
C PHE A 92 -9.95 2.30 -20.34
N ASP A 93 -10.93 3.20 -20.30
CA ASP A 93 -11.85 3.38 -21.41
C ASP A 93 -11.21 4.18 -22.56
N ASP A 94 -11.98 4.39 -23.62
CA ASP A 94 -11.55 5.15 -24.80
C ASP A 94 -11.24 6.64 -24.49
N GLU A 95 -11.66 7.14 -23.33
CA GLU A 95 -11.41 8.52 -22.86
C GLU A 95 -10.16 8.60 -21.95
N GLY A 96 -9.52 7.46 -21.65
CA GLY A 96 -8.37 7.39 -20.76
C GLY A 96 -8.74 7.51 -19.28
N ILE A 97 -9.98 7.19 -18.93
CA ILE A 97 -10.46 7.15 -17.54
C ILE A 97 -10.36 5.70 -17.04
N PRO A 98 -9.83 5.46 -15.82
CA PRO A 98 -9.75 4.08 -15.32
C PRO A 98 -11.14 3.50 -15.13
N CYS A 99 -11.32 2.27 -15.60
CA CYS A 99 -12.56 1.52 -15.50
C CYS A 99 -12.65 0.79 -14.15
N VAL A 100 -13.88 0.64 -13.65
CA VAL A 100 -14.18 -0.31 -12.57
C VAL A 100 -13.87 -1.72 -13.08
N GLY A 101 -12.98 -2.42 -12.38
CA GLY A 101 -12.49 -3.74 -12.77
C GLY A 101 -12.51 -4.77 -11.63
N ASP A 102 -11.64 -5.77 -11.75
CA ASP A 102 -11.33 -6.72 -10.67
C ASP A 102 -10.33 -6.07 -9.69
N GLY A 103 -10.86 -5.36 -8.71
CA GLY A 103 -10.05 -4.67 -7.71
C GLY A 103 -9.22 -5.62 -6.85
N ASP A 104 -9.66 -6.86 -6.61
CA ASP A 104 -8.87 -7.84 -5.87
C ASP A 104 -7.59 -8.21 -6.65
N ALA A 105 -7.69 -8.48 -7.94
CA ALA A 105 -6.53 -8.77 -8.79
C ALA A 105 -5.61 -7.56 -8.97
N GLN A 106 -6.18 -6.35 -9.08
CA GLN A 106 -5.40 -5.11 -9.14
C GLN A 106 -4.60 -4.88 -7.85
N LEU A 107 -5.24 -5.05 -6.69
CA LEU A 107 -4.59 -4.87 -5.40
C LEU A 107 -3.53 -5.95 -5.11
N ASP A 108 -3.72 -7.20 -5.56
CA ASP A 108 -2.68 -8.24 -5.47
C ASP A 108 -1.42 -7.82 -6.23
N ARG A 109 -1.57 -7.33 -7.46
CA ARG A 109 -0.43 -6.88 -8.27
C ARG A 109 0.29 -5.69 -7.65
N ILE A 110 -0.44 -4.76 -7.04
CA ILE A 110 0.16 -3.64 -6.29
C ILE A 110 0.91 -4.18 -5.08
N LYS A 111 0.33 -5.12 -4.32
CA LYS A 111 0.97 -5.74 -3.16
C LYS A 111 2.28 -6.41 -3.54
N ASP A 112 2.27 -7.19 -4.63
CA ASP A 112 3.47 -7.89 -5.10
C ASP A 112 4.55 -6.90 -5.54
N ASN A 113 4.17 -5.80 -6.20
CA ASN A 113 5.11 -4.74 -6.58
C ASN A 113 5.71 -4.02 -5.36
N LEU A 114 4.90 -3.75 -4.33
CA LEU A 114 5.37 -3.16 -3.07
C LEU A 114 6.35 -4.10 -2.37
N TYR A 115 5.99 -5.38 -2.26
CA TYR A 115 6.84 -6.40 -1.65
C TYR A 115 8.19 -6.49 -2.39
N ASP A 116 8.16 -6.60 -3.71
CA ASP A 116 9.35 -6.63 -4.57
C ASP A 116 10.20 -5.35 -4.42
N THR A 117 9.56 -4.18 -4.29
CA THR A 117 10.26 -2.91 -4.09
C THR A 117 11.05 -2.91 -2.78
N ILE A 118 10.52 -3.52 -1.73
CA ILE A 118 11.16 -3.59 -0.42
C ILE A 118 12.29 -4.62 -0.41
N VAL A 119 12.03 -5.85 -0.85
CA VAL A 119 13.02 -6.95 -0.74
C VAL A 119 14.19 -6.81 -1.71
N ASN A 120 14.01 -6.05 -2.79
CA ASN A 120 15.07 -5.72 -3.75
C ASN A 120 15.72 -4.35 -3.46
N ASP A 121 15.43 -3.71 -2.33
CA ASP A 121 16.08 -2.46 -1.94
C ASP A 121 17.56 -2.71 -1.59
N ALA A 122 18.43 -1.78 -1.97
CA ALA A 122 19.85 -1.85 -1.64
C ALA A 122 20.14 -1.89 -0.12
N LYS A 123 19.21 -1.41 0.71
CA LYS A 123 19.31 -1.37 2.16
C LYS A 123 18.50 -2.46 2.87
N PHE A 124 17.87 -3.38 2.13
CA PHE A 124 16.99 -4.38 2.72
C PHE A 124 17.68 -5.25 3.77
N ASP A 125 17.07 -5.32 4.97
CA ASP A 125 17.51 -6.14 6.09
C ASP A 125 16.47 -7.21 6.44
N ALA A 126 16.70 -8.42 5.92
CA ALA A 126 15.84 -9.58 6.16
C ALA A 126 15.82 -10.07 7.62
N VAL A 127 16.77 -9.63 8.47
CA VAL A 127 16.79 -10.00 9.89
C VAL A 127 15.77 -9.18 10.67
N ASN A 128 15.65 -7.90 10.36
CA ASN A 128 14.77 -6.97 11.06
C ASN A 128 13.36 -6.94 10.46
N HIS A 129 13.20 -7.32 9.19
CA HIS A 129 11.92 -7.34 8.50
C HIS A 129 11.57 -8.75 8.00
N PRO A 130 10.95 -9.59 8.85
CA PRO A 130 10.44 -10.88 8.40
C PRO A 130 9.32 -10.68 7.37
N ALA A 131 9.14 -11.66 6.48
CA ALA A 131 8.21 -11.57 5.34
C ALA A 131 6.80 -11.18 5.76
N GLU A 132 6.31 -11.71 6.89
CA GLU A 132 4.98 -11.43 7.42
C GLU A 132 4.79 -9.95 7.77
N LYS A 133 5.85 -9.27 8.24
CA LYS A 133 5.81 -7.83 8.55
C LYS A 133 5.82 -6.99 7.28
N ILE A 134 6.56 -7.42 6.26
CA ILE A 134 6.54 -6.76 4.95
C ILE A 134 5.15 -6.88 4.32
N GLU A 135 4.54 -8.06 4.38
CA GLU A 135 3.18 -8.29 3.87
C GLU A 135 2.14 -7.44 4.60
N GLN A 136 2.19 -7.40 5.93
CA GLN A 136 1.33 -6.54 6.77
C GLN A 136 1.46 -5.06 6.36
N PHE A 137 2.70 -4.58 6.21
CA PHE A 137 2.97 -3.22 5.77
C PHE A 137 2.44 -2.94 4.36
N CYS A 138 2.60 -3.86 3.41
CA CYS A 138 2.07 -3.71 2.06
C CYS A 138 0.54 -3.59 2.07
N ILE A 139 -0.15 -4.40 2.87
CA ILE A 139 -1.60 -4.33 3.06
C ILE A 139 -2.01 -2.98 3.64
N ALA A 140 -1.32 -2.52 4.69
CA ALA A 140 -1.57 -1.23 5.33
C ALA A 140 -1.38 -0.04 4.37
N LEU A 141 -0.33 -0.08 3.54
CA LEU A 141 -0.05 0.96 2.56
C LEU A 141 -1.07 0.96 1.41
N ILE A 142 -1.57 -0.22 1.01
CA ILE A 142 -2.71 -0.34 0.10
C ILE A 142 -3.96 0.30 0.71
N ALA A 143 -4.29 -0.04 1.96
CA ALA A 143 -5.44 0.54 2.65
C ALA A 143 -5.36 2.08 2.70
N TYR A 144 -4.17 2.63 2.94
CA TYR A 144 -3.89 4.06 2.84
C TYR A 144 -4.11 4.61 1.42
N GLY A 145 -3.64 3.93 0.39
CA GLY A 145 -3.88 4.33 -1.00
C GLY A 145 -5.37 4.34 -1.38
N VAL A 146 -6.16 3.37 -0.88
CA VAL A 146 -7.61 3.31 -1.07
C VAL A 146 -8.25 4.50 -0.36
N SER A 147 -7.89 4.76 0.90
CA SER A 147 -8.50 5.79 1.74
C SER A 147 -8.23 7.22 1.26
N LYS A 148 -7.06 7.50 0.68
CA LYS A 148 -6.74 8.81 0.07
C LYS A 148 -7.22 8.98 -1.38
N CYS A 149 -8.05 8.06 -1.85
CA CYS A 149 -8.59 8.01 -3.21
C CYS A 149 -7.52 7.97 -4.32
N LYS A 150 -6.41 7.28 -4.09
CA LYS A 150 -5.28 7.20 -5.05
C LYS A 150 -5.29 5.93 -5.87
N ILE A 151 -5.83 4.85 -5.32
CA ILE A 151 -6.00 3.58 -6.03
C ILE A 151 -7.48 3.19 -6.01
N LEU A 152 -7.91 2.47 -7.05
CA LEU A 152 -9.30 2.12 -7.32
C LEU A 152 -10.20 3.33 -7.66
N GLU A 153 -11.31 3.10 -8.35
CA GLU A 153 -12.25 4.14 -8.73
C GLU A 153 -13.16 4.54 -7.57
N THR A 154 -13.56 5.82 -7.53
CA THR A 154 -14.41 6.33 -6.44
C THR A 154 -15.88 6.22 -6.86
N PRO A 155 -16.76 5.61 -6.05
CA PRO A 155 -18.19 5.63 -6.31
C PRO A 155 -18.70 7.08 -6.40
N VAL A 156 -19.54 7.36 -7.41
CA VAL A 156 -20.14 8.68 -7.68
C VAL A 156 -21.55 8.75 -7.12
#